data_AF-A0A431LH64-F1
#
_entry.id   AF-A0A431LH64-F1
#
_cell.length_a   1.000
_cell.length_b   1.000
_cell.length_c   1.000
_cell.angle_alpha   90.00
_cell.angle_beta   90.00
_cell.angle_gamma   90.00
#
_symmetry.space_group_name_H-M   'P 1'
#
loop_
_entity.id
_entity.type
_entity.pdbx_description
1 polymer ?
#
loop_
_entity_poly.entity_id
_entity_poly.type
_entity_poly.pdbx_seq_one_letter_code
_entity_poly.pdbx_strand_id
1 'polypeptide(L)'
;MRVDANYRFIAAYQEVNARVAQRQQALGLYVSLVVSLLAALVALRPGAGADRLPAEWLLLGFPVAALTLALLNYKAERAITNLRRFLAELERLDDAHADLPSYNTDPRWASGANAARRFHDHAATLLAAGGLAVGWGAGYSIYPERVLGAPGLLAVGAVLGALALVLLAVTPRFHYRPAP
;
A
#
# COMPACT_ATOMS: atom_id res chain seq x y z
N MET A 1 -31.98 -16.59 -19.21
CA MET A 1 -31.60 -16.53 -17.78
C MET A 1 -30.64 -15.34 -17.59
N ARG A 2 -31.19 -14.12 -17.57
CA ARG A 2 -30.44 -12.87 -17.40
C ARG A 2 -30.15 -12.77 -15.90
N VAL A 3 -28.93 -13.10 -15.46
CA VAL A 3 -28.45 -12.47 -14.22
C VAL A 3 -28.45 -10.99 -14.56
N ASP A 4 -29.37 -10.25 -13.94
CA ASP A 4 -29.68 -8.88 -14.33
C ASP A 4 -28.38 -8.07 -14.32
N ALA A 5 -28.13 -7.30 -15.39
CA ALA A 5 -26.90 -6.51 -15.50
C ALA A 5 -26.73 -5.60 -14.27
N ASN A 6 -27.87 -5.18 -13.70
CA ASN A 6 -27.97 -4.47 -12.44
C ASN A 6 -27.37 -5.25 -11.24
N TYR A 7 -27.64 -6.55 -11.10
CA TYR A 7 -27.06 -7.36 -10.02
C TYR A 7 -25.54 -7.46 -10.14
N ARG A 8 -25.02 -7.64 -11.37
CA ARG A 8 -23.58 -7.68 -11.63
C ARG A 8 -22.93 -6.32 -11.35
N PHE A 9 -23.62 -5.23 -11.67
CA PHE A 9 -23.17 -3.87 -11.39
C PHE A 9 -23.09 -3.61 -9.87
N ILE A 10 -24.15 -3.93 -9.13
CA ILE A 10 -24.20 -3.77 -7.67
C ILE A 10 -23.10 -4.62 -7.00
N ALA A 11 -22.96 -5.89 -7.38
CA ALA A 11 -21.94 -6.77 -6.82
C ALA A 11 -20.51 -6.25 -7.10
N ALA A 12 -20.23 -5.81 -8.33
CA ALA A 12 -18.94 -5.24 -8.68
C ALA A 12 -18.66 -3.94 -7.90
N TYR A 13 -19.67 -3.09 -7.68
CA TYR A 13 -19.49 -1.86 -6.91
C TYR A 13 -19.25 -2.13 -5.41
N GLN A 14 -19.95 -3.10 -4.83
CA GLN A 14 -19.69 -3.57 -3.46
C GLN A 14 -18.27 -4.10 -3.31
N GLU A 15 -17.81 -4.88 -4.29
CA GLU A 15 -16.45 -5.39 -4.32
C GLU A 15 -15.43 -4.25 -4.41
N VAL A 16 -15.64 -3.23 -5.26
CA VAL A 16 -14.78 -2.03 -5.31
C VAL A 16 -14.69 -1.36 -3.95
N ASN A 17 -15.82 -1.14 -3.27
CA ASN A 17 -15.83 -0.53 -1.94
C ASN A 17 -15.05 -1.39 -0.92
N ALA A 18 -15.21 -2.71 -0.97
CA ALA A 18 -14.48 -3.63 -0.12
C ALA A 18 -12.95 -3.55 -0.37
N ARG A 19 -12.53 -3.45 -1.64
CA ARG A 19 -11.10 -3.30 -1.99
C ARG A 19 -10.54 -1.95 -1.53
N VAL A 20 -11.31 -0.87 -1.64
CA VAL A 20 -10.90 0.45 -1.11
C VAL A 20 -10.75 0.41 0.42
N ALA A 21 -11.68 -0.21 1.14
CA ALA A 21 -11.59 -0.37 2.59
C ALA A 21 -10.38 -1.23 3.00
N GLN A 22 -10.09 -2.32 2.27
CA GLN A 22 -8.91 -3.16 2.50
C GLN A 22 -7.59 -2.38 2.35
N ARG A 23 -7.50 -1.39 1.46
CA ARG A 23 -6.31 -0.53 1.34
C ARG A 23 -6.10 0.34 2.57
N GLN A 24 -7.18 0.91 3.11
CA GLN A 24 -7.11 1.68 4.36
C GLN A 24 -6.73 0.79 5.55
N GLN A 25 -7.28 -0.44 5.60
CA GLN A 25 -6.89 -1.41 6.62
C GLN A 25 -5.41 -1.80 6.51
N ALA A 26 -4.86 -1.94 5.31
CA ALA A 26 -3.44 -2.24 5.11
C ALA A 26 -2.52 -1.13 5.66
N LEU A 27 -2.90 0.14 5.51
CA LEU A 27 -2.19 1.26 6.14
C LEU A 27 -2.24 1.15 7.67
N GLY A 28 -3.41 0.86 8.24
CA GLY A 28 -3.56 0.66 9.69
C GLY A 28 -2.66 -0.46 10.21
N LEU A 29 -2.64 -1.61 9.54
CA LEU A 29 -1.76 -2.74 9.88
C LEU A 29 -0.28 -2.35 9.81
N TYR A 30 0.12 -1.60 8.79
CA TYR A 30 1.49 -1.11 8.66
C TYR A 30 1.87 -0.20 9.83
N VAL A 31 1.03 0.78 10.18
CA VAL A 31 1.29 1.69 11.30
C VAL A 31 1.44 0.91 12.61
N SER A 32 0.52 -0.03 12.88
CA SER A 32 0.59 -0.87 14.07
C SER A 32 1.89 -1.68 14.11
N LEU A 33 2.29 -2.31 13.00
CA LEU A 33 3.54 -3.07 12.93
C LEU A 33 4.78 -2.19 13.17
N VAL A 34 4.84 -1.01 12.56
CA VAL A 34 5.97 -0.07 12.73
C VAL A 34 6.07 0.38 14.18
N VAL A 35 4.95 0.75 14.81
CA VAL A 35 4.93 1.17 16.21
C VAL A 35 5.32 0.02 17.14
N SER A 36 4.82 -1.20 16.90
CA SER A 36 5.21 -2.38 17.68
C SER A 36 6.69 -2.73 17.53
N LEU A 37 7.25 -2.63 16.32
CA LEU A 37 8.68 -2.83 16.07
C LEU A 37 9.52 -1.77 16.79
N LEU A 38 9.11 -0.51 16.77
CA LEU A 38 9.78 0.56 17.52
C LEU A 38 9.73 0.31 19.02
N ALA A 39 8.56 -0.07 19.55
CA ALA A 39 8.42 -0.40 20.97
C ALA A 39 9.33 -1.56 21.38
N ALA A 40 9.40 -2.62 20.58
CA ALA A 40 10.30 -3.74 20.82
C ALA A 40 11.78 -3.32 20.76
N LEU A 41 12.15 -2.49 19.79
CA LEU A 41 13.51 -1.99 19.63
C LEU A 41 13.97 -1.16 20.84
N VAL A 42 13.07 -0.32 21.37
CA VAL A 42 13.29 0.48 22.59
C VAL A 42 13.34 -0.38 23.84
N ALA A 43 12.48 -1.40 23.95
CA ALA A 43 12.43 -2.30 25.10
C ALA A 43 13.71 -3.13 25.26
N LEU A 44 14.43 -3.41 24.17
CA LEU A 44 15.66 -4.21 24.16
C LEU A 44 16.94 -3.41 24.44
N ARG A 45 16.84 -2.13 24.83
CA ARG A 45 17.98 -1.20 24.96
C ARG A 45 19.14 -1.80 25.78
N PRO A 46 20.43 -1.56 25.41
CA PRO A 46 21.58 -2.12 26.11
C PRO A 46 21.58 -1.69 27.58
N GLY A 47 21.60 -2.68 28.48
CA GLY A 47 21.46 -2.48 29.94
C GLY A 47 20.47 -3.46 30.59
N ALA A 48 19.49 -3.97 29.84
CA ALA A 48 18.46 -4.89 30.33
C ALA A 48 18.76 -6.39 30.03
N GLY A 49 20.01 -6.84 30.09
CA GLY A 49 20.39 -8.23 29.77
C GLY A 49 20.27 -8.61 28.28
N ALA A 50 20.19 -7.60 27.41
CA ALA A 50 19.91 -7.73 25.98
C ALA A 50 21.09 -8.17 25.08
N ASP A 51 22.27 -8.45 25.65
CA ASP A 51 23.47 -8.85 24.90
C ASP A 51 23.30 -10.14 24.08
N ARG A 52 22.24 -10.92 24.31
CA ARG A 52 21.97 -12.18 23.60
C ARG A 52 20.90 -12.09 22.52
N LEU A 53 20.07 -11.04 22.49
CA LEU A 53 18.99 -10.94 21.51
C LEU A 53 19.49 -10.15 20.29
N PRO A 54 19.34 -10.69 19.07
CA PRO A 54 19.94 -10.08 17.90
C PRO A 54 19.03 -8.96 17.37
N ALA A 55 19.20 -7.77 17.96
CA ALA A 55 18.41 -6.56 17.67
C ALA A 55 18.48 -6.14 16.19
N GLU A 56 19.58 -6.48 15.51
CA GLU A 56 19.77 -6.32 14.06
C GLU A 56 18.68 -7.01 13.21
N TRP A 57 18.06 -8.09 13.68
CA TRP A 57 16.95 -8.73 12.96
C TRP A 57 15.64 -7.95 13.05
N LEU A 58 15.43 -7.21 14.14
CA LEU A 58 14.26 -6.33 14.27
C LEU A 58 14.32 -5.19 13.25
N LEU A 59 15.52 -4.77 12.85
CA LEU A 59 15.71 -3.73 11.82
C LEU A 59 15.26 -4.17 10.44
N LEU A 60 15.31 -5.48 10.14
CA LEU A 60 14.70 -6.04 8.93
C LEU A 60 13.16 -6.02 8.97
N GLY A 61 12.56 -5.95 10.17
CA GLY A 61 11.11 -5.88 10.32
C GLY A 61 10.51 -4.65 9.62
N PHE A 62 11.19 -3.51 9.65
CA PHE A 62 10.74 -2.26 9.01
C PHE A 62 10.62 -2.37 7.48
N PRO A 63 11.66 -2.78 6.73
CA PRO A 63 11.55 -2.97 5.28
C PRO A 63 10.63 -4.11 4.88
N VAL A 64 10.52 -5.17 5.69
CA VAL A 64 9.54 -6.25 5.46
C VAL A 64 8.10 -5.73 5.62
N ALA A 65 7.82 -4.92 6.64
CA ALA A 65 6.52 -4.29 6.83
C ALA A 65 6.20 -3.33 5.67
N ALA A 66 7.16 -2.52 5.24
CA ALA A 66 7.00 -1.61 4.10
C ALA A 66 6.74 -2.37 2.79
N LEU A 67 7.47 -3.46 2.53
CA LEU A 67 7.25 -4.31 1.35
C LEU A 67 5.88 -4.98 1.39
N THR A 68 5.45 -5.45 2.56
CA THR A 68 4.11 -6.03 2.74
C THR A 68 3.03 -5.00 2.44
N LEU A 69 3.16 -3.77 2.94
CA LEU A 69 2.28 -2.65 2.58
C LEU A 69 2.25 -2.41 1.07
N ALA A 70 3.43 -2.40 0.43
CA ALA A 70 3.55 -2.19 -1.02
C ALA A 70 2.80 -3.27 -1.82
N LEU A 71 2.97 -4.54 -1.47
CA LEU A 71 2.32 -5.66 -2.14
C LEU A 71 0.80 -5.66 -1.94
N LEU A 72 0.33 -5.35 -0.73
CA LEU A 72 -1.10 -5.24 -0.43
C LEU A 72 -1.75 -4.09 -1.21
N ASN A 73 -1.07 -2.93 -1.27
CA ASN A 73 -1.54 -1.80 -2.07
C ASN A 73 -1.56 -2.12 -3.57
N TYR A 74 -0.50 -2.75 -4.09
CA TYR A 74 -0.44 -3.17 -5.49
C TYR A 74 -1.59 -4.14 -5.85
N LYS A 75 -1.79 -5.18 -5.03
CA LYS A 75 -2.88 -6.16 -5.23
C LYS A 75 -4.24 -5.47 -5.28
N ALA A 76 -4.53 -4.61 -4.31
CA ALA A 76 -5.81 -3.94 -4.21
C ALA A 76 -6.03 -2.96 -5.36
N GLU A 77 -5.01 -2.21 -5.77
CA GLU A 77 -5.09 -1.29 -6.91
C GLU A 77 -5.38 -2.04 -8.22
N ARG A 78 -4.71 -3.17 -8.46
CA ARG A 78 -4.97 -4.00 -9.64
C ARG A 78 -6.41 -4.54 -9.64
N ALA A 79 -6.92 -4.96 -8.49
CA ALA A 79 -8.32 -5.40 -8.36
C ALA A 79 -9.31 -4.27 -8.63
N ILE A 80 -9.11 -3.09 -8.05
CA ILE A 80 -9.97 -1.90 -8.26
C ILE A 80 -9.97 -1.49 -9.72
N THR A 81 -8.79 -1.42 -10.35
CA THR A 81 -8.64 -1.08 -11.77
C THR A 81 -9.39 -2.07 -12.66
N ASN A 82 -9.29 -3.38 -12.40
CA ASN A 82 -10.01 -4.40 -13.17
C ASN A 82 -11.54 -4.29 -13.00
N LEU A 83 -12.01 -4.13 -11.76
CA LEU A 83 -13.44 -3.98 -11.46
C LEU A 83 -14.03 -2.72 -12.09
N ARG A 84 -13.28 -1.61 -12.10
CA ARG A 84 -13.71 -0.36 -12.75
C ARG A 84 -13.79 -0.50 -14.27
N ARG A 85 -12.89 -1.26 -14.88
CA ARG A 85 -13.00 -1.60 -16.31
C ARG A 85 -14.26 -2.40 -16.59
N PHE A 86 -14.53 -3.41 -15.77
CA PHE A 86 -15.76 -4.20 -15.87
C PHE A 86 -17.02 -3.35 -15.68
N LEU A 87 -17.03 -2.43 -14.70
CA LEU A 87 -18.13 -1.49 -14.49
C LEU A 87 -18.31 -0.55 -15.69
N ALA A 88 -17.22 -0.04 -16.28
CA ALA A 88 -17.28 0.78 -17.49
C ALA A 88 -17.85 0.02 -18.69
N GLU A 89 -17.55 -1.28 -18.82
CA GLU A 89 -18.15 -2.14 -19.85
C GLU A 89 -19.65 -2.35 -19.59
N LEU A 90 -20.07 -2.54 -18.34
CA LEU A 90 -21.48 -2.66 -17.98
C LEU A 90 -22.27 -1.37 -18.23
N GLU A 91 -21.69 -0.21 -17.94
CA GLU A 91 -22.32 1.11 -18.16
C GLU A 91 -22.54 1.44 -19.64
N ARG A 92 -21.83 0.75 -20.55
CA ARG A 92 -21.97 0.89 -22.01
C ARG A 92 -22.90 -0.15 -22.64
N LEU A 93 -23.43 -1.09 -21.86
CA LEU A 93 -24.38 -2.07 -22.38
C LEU A 93 -25.63 -1.37 -22.90
N ASP A 94 -26.09 -1.80 -24.08
CA ASP A 94 -27.30 -1.27 -24.74
C ASP A 94 -27.24 0.25 -24.98
N ASP A 95 -26.03 0.77 -25.21
CA ASP A 95 -25.75 2.20 -25.37
C ASP A 95 -26.22 3.08 -24.20
N ALA A 96 -26.46 2.52 -23.01
CA ALA A 96 -27.01 3.23 -21.85
C ALA A 96 -26.21 4.50 -21.46
N HIS A 97 -24.91 4.54 -21.73
CA HIS A 97 -24.05 5.73 -21.57
C HIS A 97 -24.47 6.96 -22.40
N ALA A 98 -25.31 6.80 -23.44
CA ALA A 98 -25.85 7.88 -24.25
C ALA A 98 -27.04 8.57 -23.56
N ASP A 99 -27.78 7.83 -22.75
CA ASP A 99 -28.97 8.32 -22.04
C ASP A 99 -28.69 8.65 -20.56
N LEU A 100 -27.68 7.98 -19.96
CA LEU A 100 -27.32 8.10 -18.56
C LEU A 100 -25.83 8.42 -18.38
N PRO A 101 -25.47 9.32 -17.46
CA PRO A 101 -24.08 9.64 -17.20
C PRO A 101 -23.33 8.44 -16.59
N SER A 102 -22.18 8.11 -17.16
CA SER A 102 -21.29 7.06 -16.64
C SER A 102 -20.31 7.63 -15.61
N TYR A 103 -20.29 7.06 -14.41
CA TYR A 103 -19.33 7.46 -13.39
C TYR A 103 -17.89 7.03 -13.72
N ASN A 104 -17.72 5.91 -14.44
CA ASN A 104 -16.41 5.32 -14.71
C ASN A 104 -15.77 5.81 -16.03
N THR A 105 -16.55 6.32 -16.99
CA THR A 105 -16.05 6.81 -18.27
C THR A 105 -16.19 8.32 -18.48
N ASP A 106 -17.15 9.00 -17.85
CA ASP A 106 -17.30 10.45 -18.00
C ASP A 106 -16.09 11.19 -17.37
N PRO A 107 -15.34 11.99 -18.15
CA PRO A 107 -14.20 12.76 -17.66
C PRO A 107 -14.52 13.67 -16.47
N ARG A 108 -15.74 14.18 -16.35
CA ARG A 108 -16.17 15.09 -15.27
C ARG A 108 -16.07 14.41 -13.89
N TRP A 109 -16.34 13.11 -13.83
CA TRP A 109 -16.33 12.33 -12.59
C TRP A 109 -15.04 11.50 -12.44
N ALA A 110 -14.62 10.83 -13.52
CA ALA A 110 -13.52 9.88 -13.48
C ALA A 110 -12.16 10.55 -13.21
N SER A 111 -11.92 11.76 -13.75
CA SER A 111 -10.64 12.46 -13.61
C SER A 111 -10.36 12.90 -12.16
N GLY A 112 -11.33 13.51 -11.50
CA GLY A 112 -11.24 13.92 -10.09
C GLY A 112 -11.11 12.72 -9.16
N ALA A 113 -11.89 11.67 -9.39
CA ALA A 113 -11.81 10.44 -8.60
C ALA A 113 -10.46 9.73 -8.73
N ASN A 114 -9.84 9.78 -9.92
CA ASN A 114 -8.49 9.23 -10.14
C ASN A 114 -7.41 10.11 -9.49
N ALA A 115 -7.57 11.45 -9.53
CA ALA A 115 -6.66 12.37 -8.84
C ALA A 115 -6.67 12.17 -7.33
N ALA A 116 -7.86 12.01 -6.72
CA ALA A 116 -8.00 11.75 -5.29
C ALA A 116 -7.29 10.46 -4.84
N ARG A 117 -7.34 9.39 -5.64
CA ARG A 117 -6.64 8.13 -5.32
C ARG A 117 -5.12 8.28 -5.25
N ARG A 118 -4.53 9.16 -6.06
CA ARG A 118 -3.09 9.43 -6.02
C ARG A 118 -2.62 9.95 -4.67
N PHE A 119 -3.44 10.72 -3.95
CA PHE A 119 -3.08 11.19 -2.61
C PHE A 119 -2.93 10.05 -1.61
N HIS A 120 -3.73 8.99 -1.72
CA HIS A 120 -3.54 7.80 -0.89
C HIS A 120 -2.21 7.11 -1.19
N ASP A 121 -1.85 6.99 -2.48
CA ASP A 121 -0.56 6.40 -2.89
C ASP A 121 0.63 7.24 -2.39
N HIS A 122 0.53 8.56 -2.46
CA HIS A 122 1.53 9.48 -1.90
C HIS A 122 1.63 9.37 -0.38
N ALA A 123 0.49 9.31 0.32
CA ALA A 123 0.46 9.13 1.77
C ALA A 123 1.10 7.80 2.18
N ALA A 124 0.79 6.71 1.47
CA ALA A 124 1.40 5.40 1.70
C ALA A 124 2.92 5.41 1.48
N THR A 125 3.38 6.08 0.41
CA THR A 125 4.81 6.22 0.11
C THR A 125 5.54 7.04 1.18
N LEU A 126 4.98 8.18 1.57
CA LEU A 126 5.53 9.05 2.62
C LEU A 126 5.60 8.33 3.96
N LEU A 127 4.53 7.61 4.32
CA LEU A 127 4.43 6.85 5.56
C LEU A 127 5.42 5.68 5.59
N ALA A 128 5.61 5.00 4.46
CA ALA A 128 6.62 3.95 4.31
C ALA A 128 8.04 4.53 4.47
N ALA A 129 8.35 5.63 3.80
CA ALA A 129 9.65 6.30 3.89
C ALA A 129 9.93 6.79 5.31
N GLY A 130 8.95 7.41 5.96
CA GLY A 130 9.05 7.87 7.35
C GLY A 130 9.26 6.71 8.33
N GLY A 131 8.49 5.62 8.20
CA GLY A 131 8.63 4.45 9.06
C GLY A 131 9.99 3.75 8.92
N LEU A 132 10.51 3.64 7.69
CA LEU A 132 11.86 3.16 7.42
C LEU A 132 12.92 4.05 8.06
N ALA A 133 12.83 5.37 7.82
CA ALA A 133 13.79 6.34 8.35
C ALA A 133 13.82 6.35 9.89
N VAL A 134 12.65 6.35 10.53
CA VAL A 134 12.55 6.33 12.00
C VAL A 134 13.02 4.99 12.57
N GLY A 135 12.62 3.86 11.98
CA GLY A 135 13.04 2.54 12.43
C GLY A 135 14.55 2.34 12.38
N TRP A 136 15.17 2.74 11.27
CA TRP A 136 16.62 2.61 11.09
C TRP A 136 17.39 3.65 11.88
N GLY A 137 16.89 4.89 11.96
CA GLY A 137 17.49 5.94 12.78
C GLY A 137 17.49 5.58 14.26
N ALA A 138 16.39 5.02 14.76
CA ALA A 138 16.32 4.50 16.13
C ALA A 138 17.30 3.33 16.33
N GLY A 139 17.38 2.40 15.37
CA GLY A 139 18.34 1.30 15.37
C GLY A 139 19.79 1.76 15.51
N TYR A 140 20.20 2.71 14.66
CA TYR A 140 21.54 3.28 14.68
C TYR A 140 21.84 4.05 15.96
N SER A 141 20.87 4.81 16.48
CA SER A 141 21.04 5.57 17.72
C SER A 141 21.14 4.69 18.97
N ILE A 142 20.52 3.50 18.97
CA ILE A 142 20.48 2.61 20.15
C ILE A 142 21.60 1.55 20.09
N TYR A 143 21.94 1.03 18.91
CA TYR A 143 22.92 -0.05 18.73
C TYR A 143 23.94 0.24 17.60
N PRO A 144 24.74 1.31 17.68
CA PRO A 144 25.62 1.73 16.57
C PRO A 144 26.61 0.63 16.16
N GLU A 145 27.30 0.02 17.13
CA GLU A 145 28.30 -1.03 16.88
C GLU A 145 27.71 -2.29 16.23
N ARG A 146 26.49 -2.69 16.65
CA ARG A 146 25.83 -3.90 16.11
C ARG A 146 25.34 -3.68 14.69
N VAL A 147 24.83 -2.48 14.42
CA VAL A 147 24.39 -2.07 13.08
C VAL A 147 25.59 -2.06 12.12
N LEU A 148 26.69 -1.41 12.51
CA LEU A 148 27.90 -1.34 11.69
C LEU A 148 28.59 -2.71 11.53
N GLY A 149 28.48 -3.58 12.53
CA GLY A 149 29.00 -4.95 12.49
C GLY A 149 28.22 -5.92 11.59
N ALA A 150 27.05 -5.53 11.07
CA ALA A 150 26.17 -6.38 10.27
C ALA A 150 25.87 -5.81 8.86
N PRO A 151 26.90 -5.55 8.02
CA PRO A 151 26.71 -4.85 6.74
C PRO A 151 25.81 -5.61 5.77
N GLY A 152 25.81 -6.95 5.81
CA GLY A 152 24.92 -7.77 4.97
C GLY A 152 23.44 -7.58 5.29
N LEU A 153 23.10 -7.49 6.58
CA LEU A 153 21.72 -7.23 7.04
C LEU A 153 21.26 -5.83 6.61
N LEU A 154 22.14 -4.84 6.71
CA LEU A 154 21.85 -3.49 6.22
C LEU A 154 21.66 -3.44 4.71
N ALA A 155 22.51 -4.11 3.94
CA ALA A 155 22.36 -4.18 2.49
C ALA A 155 21.02 -4.81 2.08
N VAL A 156 20.66 -5.95 2.68
CA VAL A 156 19.37 -6.61 2.42
C VAL A 156 18.21 -5.69 2.80
N GLY A 157 18.26 -5.10 3.99
CA GLY A 157 17.22 -4.18 4.44
C GLY A 157 17.08 -2.94 3.54
N ALA A 158 18.18 -2.43 3.00
CA ALA A 158 18.19 -1.25 2.14
C ALA A 158 17.58 -1.59 0.77
N VAL A 159 17.93 -2.74 0.21
CA VAL A 159 17.35 -3.26 -1.03
C VAL A 159 15.84 -3.47 -0.87
N LEU A 160 15.41 -4.12 0.22
CA LEU A 160 13.99 -4.36 0.49
C LEU A 160 13.22 -3.05 0.69
N GLY A 161 13.78 -2.11 1.46
CA GLY A 161 13.19 -0.79 1.67
C GLY A 161 13.08 0.01 0.37
N ALA A 162 14.14 0.03 -0.43
CA ALA A 162 14.14 0.69 -1.74
C ALA A 162 13.10 0.06 -2.67
N LEU A 163 13.04 -1.28 -2.74
CA LEU A 163 12.04 -2.00 -3.52
C LEU A 163 10.62 -1.65 -3.09
N ALA A 164 10.35 -1.62 -1.78
CA ALA A 164 9.04 -1.24 -1.25
C ALA A 164 8.64 0.19 -1.66
N LEU A 165 9.56 1.15 -1.54
CA LEU A 165 9.31 2.54 -1.92
C LEU A 165 9.09 2.69 -3.43
N VAL A 166 9.88 2.01 -4.25
CA VAL A 166 9.70 1.99 -5.71
C VAL A 166 8.33 1.39 -6.06
N LEU A 167 7.95 0.27 -5.46
CA LEU A 167 6.64 -0.34 -5.70
C LEU A 167 5.49 0.61 -5.34
N LEU A 168 5.57 1.27 -4.17
CA LEU A 168 4.55 2.25 -3.74
C LEU A 168 4.50 3.46 -4.69
N ALA A 169 5.65 3.97 -5.12
CA ALA A 169 5.73 5.11 -6.03
C ALA A 169 5.25 4.79 -7.46
N VAL A 170 5.44 3.55 -7.92
CA VAL A 170 5.02 3.11 -9.27
C VAL A 170 3.56 2.63 -9.29
N THR A 171 3.00 2.18 -8.16
CA THR A 171 1.58 1.76 -8.03
C THR A 171 0.59 2.75 -8.67
N PRO A 172 0.69 4.08 -8.45
CA PRO A 172 -0.19 5.07 -9.10
C PRO A 172 -0.07 5.14 -10.63
N ARG A 173 0.90 4.49 -11.27
CA ARG A 173 0.99 4.47 -12.74
C ARG A 173 0.07 3.44 -13.38
N PHE A 174 -0.46 2.48 -12.60
CA PHE A 174 -1.31 1.40 -13.11
C PHE A 174 -2.81 1.73 -13.09
N HIS A 175 -3.18 3.00 -12.85
CA HIS A 175 -4.59 3.45 -12.83
C HIS A 175 -5.27 3.27 -14.19
N TYR A 176 -6.55 2.88 -14.15
CA TYR A 176 -7.44 2.87 -15.31
C TYR A 176 -7.50 4.27 -15.95
N ARG A 177 -7.16 4.34 -17.25
CA ARG A 177 -7.46 5.50 -18.09
C ARG A 177 -8.69 5.16 -18.91
N PRO A 178 -9.80 5.91 -18.80
CA PRO A 178 -10.90 5.73 -19.74
C PRO A 178 -10.36 6.02 -21.14
N ALA A 179 -10.52 5.05 -22.05
CA ALA A 179 -10.33 5.32 -23.46
C ALA A 179 -11.47 6.26 -23.91
N PRO A 180 -11.19 7.25 -24.77
CA PRO A 180 -12.22 8.10 -25.35
C PRO A 180 -13.23 7.27 -26.16
#